data_AF-A0A9N7MFY1-F1
#
_entry.id   AF-A0A9N7MFY1-F1
#
_cell.length_a   1.000
_cell.length_b   1.000
_cell.length_c   1.000
_cell.angle_alpha   90.00
_cell.angle_beta   90.00
_cell.angle_gamma   90.00
#
_symmetry.space_group_name_H-M   'P 1'
#
loop_
_entity.id
_entity.type
_entity.pdbx_description
1 polymer ?
#
loop_
_entity_poly.entity_id
_entity_poly.type
_entity_poly.pdbx_seq_one_letter_code
_entity_poly.pdbx_strand_id
1 'polypeptide(L)'
;MMDDIPEEYRVNGEFHFLKMMAQEIEKAEYPPGSTFRRESMMNVFRKFRILFGPIYSDRYLKMKIKSLKKKYQEFSELLNQENIFWNKQNNIVYGNDQLLNERYMARYRNGVFIGERNYDLMRDVYDRGINFE
;
A
#
# COMPACT_ATOMS: atom_id res chain seq x y z
N MET A 1 11.90 20.41 -0.57
CA MET A 1 11.33 20.13 -1.91
C MET A 1 10.82 18.69 -1.97
N MET A 2 9.70 18.37 -1.31
CA MET A 2 8.94 17.14 -1.56
C MET A 2 7.61 17.43 -2.29
N ASP A 3 7.30 18.72 -2.49
CA ASP A 3 6.02 19.22 -2.99
C ASP A 3 5.99 19.42 -4.51
N ASP A 4 7.12 19.28 -5.20
CA ASP A 4 7.24 19.48 -6.66
C ASP A 4 7.05 18.19 -7.49
N ILE A 5 6.69 17.06 -6.86
CA ILE A 5 6.40 15.83 -7.59
C ILE A 5 4.94 15.89 -8.05
N PRO A 6 4.64 15.87 -9.36
CA PRO A 6 3.26 15.97 -9.82
C PRO A 6 2.41 14.82 -9.26
N GLU A 7 1.16 15.12 -8.92
CA GLU A 7 0.25 14.18 -8.23
C GLU A 7 0.06 12.87 -9.00
N GLU A 8 0.09 12.91 -10.34
CA GLU A 8 0.08 11.72 -11.21
C GLU A 8 1.25 10.75 -10.92
N TYR A 9 2.43 11.26 -10.58
CA TYR A 9 3.58 10.44 -10.17
C TYR A 9 3.47 9.98 -8.72
N ARG A 10 2.75 10.71 -7.85
CA ARG A 10 2.45 10.24 -6.47
C ARG A 10 1.42 9.11 -6.47
N VAL A 11 0.34 9.25 -7.23
CA VAL A 11 -0.75 8.26 -7.35
C VAL A 11 -0.26 6.98 -8.05
N ASN A 12 0.57 7.11 -9.10
CA ASN A 12 1.21 5.96 -9.75
C ASN A 12 2.41 5.42 -8.96
N GLY A 13 3.09 6.26 -8.18
CA GLY A 13 4.28 5.86 -7.41
C GLY A 13 4.00 4.73 -6.42
N GLU A 14 2.90 4.80 -5.67
CA GLU A 14 2.51 3.71 -4.75
C GLU A 14 2.24 2.40 -5.47
N PHE A 15 1.48 2.44 -6.58
CA PHE A 15 1.21 1.28 -7.42
C PHE A 15 2.50 0.62 -7.91
N HIS A 16 3.38 1.39 -8.53
CA HIS A 16 4.64 0.87 -9.07
C HIS A 16 5.55 0.35 -7.94
N PHE A 17 5.59 1.03 -6.81
CA PHE A 17 6.40 0.60 -5.68
C PHE A 17 5.91 -0.74 -5.10
N LEU A 18 4.60 -0.88 -4.85
CA LEU A 18 4.01 -2.14 -4.41
C LEU A 18 4.21 -3.25 -5.45
N LYS A 19 4.01 -2.96 -6.74
CA LYS A 19 4.25 -3.91 -7.83
C LYS A 19 5.70 -4.41 -7.85
N MET A 20 6.67 -3.51 -7.71
CA MET A 20 8.09 -3.88 -7.65
C MET A 20 8.42 -4.72 -6.41
N MET A 21 7.79 -4.43 -5.26
CA MET A 21 7.94 -5.25 -4.05
C MET A 21 7.35 -6.65 -4.24
N ALA A 22 6.13 -6.76 -4.77
CA ALA A 22 5.47 -8.04 -5.03
C ALA A 22 6.28 -8.91 -5.99
N GLN A 23 6.79 -8.33 -7.08
CA GLN A 23 7.66 -9.01 -8.03
C GLN A 23 8.96 -9.51 -7.40
N GLU A 24 9.55 -8.72 -6.50
CA GLU A 24 10.80 -9.12 -5.83
C GLU A 24 10.56 -10.25 -4.81
N ILE A 25 9.39 -10.23 -4.15
CA ILE A 25 8.94 -11.28 -3.24
C ILE A 25 8.73 -12.60 -3.98
N GLU A 26 8.03 -12.54 -5.11
CA GLU A 26 7.76 -13.69 -5.98
C GLU A 26 9.07 -14.25 -6.57
N LYS A 27 9.89 -13.39 -7.18
CA LYS A 27 11.15 -13.79 -7.82
C LYS A 27 12.10 -14.49 -6.87
N ALA A 28 12.19 -14.04 -5.63
CA ALA A 28 13.18 -14.53 -4.69
C ALA A 28 12.61 -15.56 -3.70
N GLU A 29 11.40 -16.06 -3.98
CA GLU A 29 10.71 -17.17 -3.31
C GLU A 29 10.73 -17.04 -1.78
N TYR A 30 10.36 -15.87 -1.28
CA TYR A 30 10.37 -15.61 0.16
C TYR A 30 9.41 -16.55 0.92
N PRO A 31 9.91 -17.33 1.90
CA PRO A 31 9.04 -18.11 2.77
C PRO A 31 8.19 -17.19 3.66
N PRO A 32 6.96 -17.57 4.03
CA PRO A 32 6.19 -16.85 5.03
C PRO A 32 6.95 -16.73 6.36
N GLY A 33 6.87 -15.55 7.00
CA GLY A 33 7.58 -15.26 8.26
C GLY A 33 9.03 -14.81 8.09
N SER A 34 9.59 -14.83 6.87
CA SER A 34 10.96 -14.37 6.61
C SER A 34 11.09 -12.84 6.59
N THR A 35 12.32 -12.34 6.73
CA THR A 35 12.64 -10.91 6.61
C THR A 35 13.00 -10.56 5.17
N PHE A 36 12.44 -9.47 4.66
CA PHE A 36 12.75 -8.94 3.33
C PHE A 36 14.22 -8.54 3.25
N ARG A 37 15.00 -9.26 2.44
CA ARG A 37 16.46 -9.11 2.40
C ARG A 37 16.83 -7.70 1.94
N ARG A 38 17.91 -7.17 2.52
CA ARG A 38 18.47 -5.85 2.16
C ARG A 38 18.74 -5.74 0.66
N GLU A 39 19.24 -6.80 0.02
CA GLU A 39 19.51 -6.82 -1.43
C GLU A 39 18.24 -6.65 -2.27
N SER A 40 17.17 -7.37 -1.91
CA SER A 40 15.86 -7.22 -2.54
C SER A 40 15.30 -5.81 -2.34
N MET A 41 15.45 -5.24 -1.13
CA MET A 41 15.06 -3.86 -0.86
C MET A 41 15.84 -2.85 -1.71
N MET A 42 17.16 -3.01 -1.81
CA MET A 42 18.00 -2.16 -2.66
C MET A 42 17.64 -2.31 -4.14
N ASN A 43 17.25 -3.51 -4.59
CA ASN A 43 16.79 -3.71 -5.96
C ASN A 43 15.47 -3.00 -6.25
N VAL A 44 14.49 -3.07 -5.32
CA VAL A 44 13.24 -2.31 -5.41
C VAL A 44 13.53 -0.80 -5.46
N PHE A 45 14.41 -0.29 -4.59
CA PHE A 45 14.75 1.14 -4.55
C PHE A 45 15.42 1.59 -5.84
N ARG A 46 16.34 0.79 -6.37
CA ARG A 46 17.00 1.05 -7.66
C ARG A 46 16.00 1.11 -8.81
N LYS A 47 15.12 0.11 -8.92
CA LYS A 47 14.07 0.08 -9.97
C LYS A 47 13.13 1.30 -9.84
N PHE A 48 12.74 1.67 -8.62
CA PHE A 48 11.91 2.85 -8.39
C PHE A 48 12.61 4.15 -8.83
N ARG A 49 13.89 4.33 -8.49
CA ARG A 49 14.66 5.50 -8.90
C ARG A 49 14.87 5.59 -10.41
N ILE A 50 14.97 4.46 -11.10
CA ILE A 50 15.03 4.43 -12.57
C ILE A 50 13.74 4.98 -13.17
N LEU A 51 12.58 4.65 -12.59
CA LEU A 51 11.27 5.06 -13.12
C LEU A 51 10.86 6.48 -12.70
N PHE A 52 11.16 6.89 -11.48
CA PHE A 52 10.64 8.13 -10.90
C PHE A 52 11.73 9.19 -10.65
N GLY A 53 13.00 8.84 -10.78
CA GLY A 53 14.14 9.72 -10.61
C GLY A 53 15.03 9.39 -9.40
N PRO A 54 16.32 9.75 -9.44
CA PRO A 54 17.27 9.43 -8.36
C PRO A 54 17.08 10.26 -7.08
N ILE A 55 16.21 11.28 -7.10
CA ILE A 55 15.96 12.21 -5.98
C ILE A 55 15.40 11.54 -4.72
N TYR A 56 14.78 10.36 -4.85
CA TYR A 56 14.20 9.64 -3.72
C TYR A 56 15.27 8.95 -2.86
N SER A 57 15.58 9.53 -1.70
CA SER A 57 16.51 8.93 -0.73
C SER A 57 16.04 7.58 -0.18
N ASP A 58 16.98 6.76 0.30
CA ASP A 58 16.65 5.49 0.99
C ASP A 58 15.73 5.73 2.19
N ARG A 59 15.95 6.83 2.92
CA ARG A 59 15.11 7.22 4.07
C ARG A 59 13.66 7.43 3.62
N TYR A 60 13.44 8.16 2.54
CA TYR A 60 12.09 8.39 2.01
C TYR A 60 11.42 7.09 1.59
N LEU A 61 12.11 6.22 0.85
CA LEU A 61 11.55 4.96 0.38
C LEU A 61 11.24 4.00 1.54
N LYS A 62 12.08 3.94 2.57
CA LYS A 62 11.78 3.21 3.82
C LYS A 62 10.55 3.77 4.53
N MET A 63 10.43 5.10 4.65
CA MET A 63 9.23 5.72 5.19
C MET A 63 7.98 5.37 4.38
N LYS A 64 8.12 5.28 3.06
CA LYS A 64 7.02 4.89 2.16
C LYS A 64 6.57 3.45 2.42
N ILE A 65 7.48 2.50 2.60
CA ILE A 65 7.15 1.12 2.98
C ILE A 65 6.37 1.09 4.30
N LYS A 66 6.84 1.82 5.33
CA LYS A 66 6.16 1.91 6.63
C LYS A 66 4.76 2.49 6.51
N SER A 67 4.60 3.56 5.72
CA SER A 67 3.30 4.19 5.48
C SER A 67 2.34 3.26 4.74
N LEU A 68 2.80 2.52 3.73
CA LEU A 68 1.99 1.55 2.99
C LEU A 68 1.55 0.37 3.88
N LYS A 69 2.45 -0.16 4.72
CA LYS A 69 2.11 -1.20 5.70
C LYS A 69 1.03 -0.72 6.67
N LYS A 70 1.12 0.54 7.13
CA LYS A 70 0.10 1.13 8.00
C LYS A 70 -1.26 1.25 7.31
N LYS A 71 -1.31 1.76 6.06
CA LYS A 71 -2.55 1.83 5.27
C LYS A 71 -3.20 0.45 5.10
N TYR A 72 -2.38 -0.56 4.77
CA TYR A 72 -2.81 -1.94 4.68
C TYR A 72 -3.42 -2.44 6.00
N GLN A 73 -2.74 -2.26 7.12
CA GLN A 73 -3.24 -2.68 8.44
C GLN A 73 -4.57 -1.99 8.79
N GLU A 74 -4.64 -0.66 8.66
CA GLU A 74 -5.84 0.13 8.95
C GLU A 74 -7.03 -0.30 8.08
N PHE A 75 -6.81 -0.63 6.81
CA PHE A 75 -7.89 -1.09 5.92
C PHE A 75 -8.27 -2.55 6.17
N SER A 76 -7.30 -3.43 6.44
CA SER A 76 -7.57 -4.82 6.84
C SER A 76 -8.38 -4.89 8.13
N GLU A 77 -8.05 -4.06 9.13
CA GLU A 77 -8.81 -3.96 10.38
C GLU A 77 -10.25 -3.51 10.15
N LEU A 78 -10.48 -2.58 9.21
CA LEU A 78 -11.81 -2.14 8.80
C LEU A 78 -12.59 -3.31 8.15
N LEU A 79 -11.99 -4.04 7.22
CA LEU A 79 -12.65 -5.16 6.54
C LEU A 79 -12.92 -6.35 7.46
N ASN A 80 -12.20 -6.45 8.58
CA ASN A 80 -12.43 -7.46 9.61
C ASN A 80 -13.57 -7.10 10.58
N GLN A 81 -14.16 -5.89 10.48
CA GLN A 81 -15.30 -5.51 11.31
C GLN A 81 -16.56 -6.24 10.84
N GLU A 82 -17.43 -6.60 11.79
CA GLU A 82 -18.70 -7.23 11.46
C GLU A 82 -19.57 -6.32 10.59
N ASN A 83 -20.25 -6.93 9.61
CA ASN A 83 -21.13 -6.23 8.67
C ASN A 83 -20.43 -5.10 7.89
N ILE A 84 -19.12 -5.20 7.66
CA ILE A 84 -18.40 -4.37 6.69
C ILE A 84 -18.05 -5.22 5.47
N PHE A 85 -18.31 -4.67 4.29
CA PHE A 85 -18.05 -5.33 3.01
C PHE A 85 -17.34 -4.38 2.06
N TRP A 86 -16.56 -4.93 1.13
CA TRP A 86 -15.85 -4.16 0.11
C TRP A 86 -16.12 -4.69 -1.28
N ASN A 87 -16.72 -3.85 -2.12
CA ASN A 87 -16.86 -4.08 -3.55
C ASN A 87 -15.55 -3.66 -4.23
N LYS A 88 -14.73 -4.65 -4.55
CA LYS A 88 -13.44 -4.50 -5.20
C LYS A 88 -13.54 -3.82 -6.57
N GLN A 89 -14.52 -4.19 -7.41
CA GLN A 89 -14.65 -3.65 -8.77
C GLN A 89 -14.76 -2.12 -8.80
N ASN A 90 -15.54 -1.56 -7.88
CA ASN A 90 -15.76 -0.11 -7.80
C ASN A 90 -14.94 0.56 -6.70
N ASN A 91 -14.15 -0.21 -5.94
CA ASN A 91 -13.44 0.21 -4.74
C ASN A 91 -14.34 0.93 -3.72
N ILE A 92 -15.48 0.34 -3.39
CA ILE A 92 -16.49 0.89 -2.48
C ILE A 92 -16.62 0.02 -1.23
N VAL A 93 -16.60 0.61 -0.04
CA VAL A 93 -16.95 -0.08 1.21
C VAL A 93 -18.39 0.25 1.58
N TYR A 94 -19.12 -0.72 2.11
CA TYR A 94 -20.52 -0.58 2.50
C TYR A 94 -20.86 -1.52 3.67
N GLY A 95 -22.00 -1.31 4.32
CA GLY A 95 -22.46 -2.14 5.44
C GLY A 95 -22.85 -1.32 6.66
N ASN A 96 -22.09 -1.44 7.76
CA ASN A 96 -22.34 -0.69 8.99
C ASN A 96 -22.07 0.82 8.82
N ASP A 97 -23.11 1.58 8.47
CA ASP A 97 -23.04 3.03 8.23
C ASP A 97 -22.61 3.82 9.46
N GLN A 98 -23.02 3.42 10.68
CA GLN A 98 -22.62 4.11 11.90
C GLN A 98 -21.10 4.05 12.07
N LEU A 99 -20.51 2.85 11.95
CA LEU A 99 -19.07 2.64 12.06
C LEU A 99 -18.29 3.37 10.96
N LEU A 100 -18.76 3.30 9.70
CA LEU A 100 -18.12 3.98 8.58
C LEU A 100 -18.14 5.50 8.74
N ASN A 101 -19.26 6.05 9.22
CA ASN A 101 -19.36 7.47 9.56
C ASN A 101 -18.43 7.82 10.72
N GLU A 102 -18.55 7.19 11.89
CA GLU A 102 -17.81 7.61 13.09
C GLU A 102 -16.28 7.56 12.92
N ARG A 103 -15.75 6.50 12.31
CA ARG A 103 -14.29 6.28 12.26
C ARG A 103 -13.62 6.78 11.00
N TYR A 104 -14.37 6.95 9.91
CA TYR A 104 -13.74 7.09 8.60
C TYR A 104 -14.40 8.15 7.70
N MET A 105 -15.11 9.14 8.25
CA MET A 105 -15.70 10.27 7.49
C MET A 105 -14.75 10.88 6.47
N ALA A 106 -13.44 10.98 6.77
CA ALA A 106 -12.45 11.56 5.86
C ALA A 106 -12.30 10.79 4.51
N ARG A 107 -12.75 9.54 4.44
CA ARG A 107 -12.75 8.70 3.23
C ARG A 107 -14.06 8.80 2.43
N TYR A 108 -15.08 9.53 2.91
CA TYR A 108 -16.29 9.77 2.16
C TYR A 108 -16.01 10.66 0.94
N ARG A 109 -16.47 10.21 -0.22
CA ARG A 109 -16.56 11.04 -1.43
C ARG A 109 -17.95 10.87 -2.03
N ASN A 110 -18.69 11.97 -2.15
CA ASN A 110 -20.03 12.00 -2.73
C ASN A 110 -21.00 10.98 -2.10
N GLY A 111 -20.95 10.81 -0.77
CA GLY A 111 -21.83 9.88 -0.04
C GLY A 111 -21.40 8.41 -0.12
N VAL A 112 -20.27 8.10 -0.75
CA VAL A 112 -19.74 6.74 -0.86
C VAL A 112 -18.42 6.63 -0.10
N PHE A 113 -18.26 5.53 0.62
CA PHE A 113 -17.00 5.19 1.26
C PHE A 113 -16.04 4.57 0.26
N ILE A 114 -14.97 5.28 -0.08
CA ILE A 114 -13.96 4.76 -1.00
C ILE A 114 -12.95 3.90 -0.23
N GLY A 115 -12.70 2.69 -0.73
CA GLY A 115 -11.70 1.77 -0.16
C GLY A 115 -10.26 2.21 -0.41
N GLU A 116 -9.30 1.48 0.17
CA GLU A 116 -7.88 1.78 -0.02
C GLU A 116 -7.41 1.45 -1.44
N ARG A 117 -6.73 2.43 -2.06
CA ARG A 117 -6.22 2.24 -3.42
C ARG A 117 -5.04 1.26 -3.38
N ASN A 118 -4.93 0.40 -4.39
CA ASN A 118 -3.91 -0.63 -4.48
C ASN A 118 -3.98 -1.69 -3.36
N TYR A 119 -5.10 -1.82 -2.63
CA TYR A 119 -5.19 -2.77 -1.52
C TYR A 119 -4.91 -4.22 -1.94
N ASP A 120 -5.30 -4.63 -3.15
CA ASP A 120 -4.93 -5.96 -3.68
C ASP A 120 -3.41 -6.15 -3.78
N LEU A 121 -2.69 -5.15 -4.31
CA LEU A 121 -1.23 -5.20 -4.35
C LEU A 121 -0.60 -5.13 -2.97
N MET A 122 -1.23 -4.42 -2.02
CA MET A 122 -0.80 -4.44 -0.62
C MET A 122 -0.94 -5.85 -0.04
N ARG A 123 -2.01 -6.58 -0.35
CA ARG A 123 -2.19 -7.99 0.05
C ARG A 123 -1.11 -8.88 -0.56
N ASP A 124 -0.80 -8.72 -1.84
CA ASP A 124 0.27 -9.49 -2.50
C ASP A 124 1.64 -9.33 -1.82
N VAL A 125 1.88 -8.17 -1.18
CA VAL A 125 3.11 -7.84 -0.46
C VAL A 125 3.05 -8.24 1.02
N TYR A 126 1.96 -7.91 1.72
CA TYR A 126 1.86 -7.97 3.17
C TYR A 126 1.15 -9.22 3.71
N ASP A 127 0.24 -9.84 2.96
CA ASP A 127 -0.40 -11.12 3.37
C ASP A 127 0.62 -12.28 3.38
N ARG A 128 1.77 -12.12 2.69
CA ARG A 128 2.86 -13.10 2.63
C ARG A 128 3.56 -13.32 3.97
N GLY A 129 3.27 -12.51 5.00
CA GLY A 129 3.91 -12.62 6.31
C GLY A 129 5.38 -12.23 6.32
N ILE A 130 5.82 -11.44 5.34
CA ILE A 130 7.21 -10.98 5.22
C ILE A 130 7.42 -9.74 6.09
N ASN A 131 8.52 -9.73 6.85
CA ASN A 131 8.90 -8.60 7.68
C ASN A 131 9.76 -7.60 6.89
N PHE A 132 9.39 -6.32 6.93
CA PHE A 132 10.13 -5.23 6.29
C PHE A 132 10.80 -4.39 7.37
N GLU A 133 12.11 -4.55 7.54
CA GLU A 133 12.96 -3.84 8.53
C GLU A 133 13.56 -2.52 7.99
#